data_AF-A0A6I7R5A8-F1
#
_entry.id   AF-A0A6I7R5A8-F1
#
_cell.length_a   1.000
_cell.length_b   1.000
_cell.length_c   1.000
_cell.angle_alpha   90.00
_cell.angle_beta   90.00
_cell.angle_gamma   90.00
#
_symmetry.space_group_name_H-M   'P 1'
#
loop_
_entity.id
_entity.type
_entity.pdbx_description
1 polymer ?
#
loop_
_entity_poly.entity_id
_entity_poly.type
_entity_poly.pdbx_seq_one_letter_code
_entity_poly.pdbx_strand_id
1 'polypeptide(L)'
;MKKLISCFLFVSFSHFSLFAQDNVGIGTTTPDLSAILEIQSSDKGVLIPRVTTLQRNNINNPATGLFVYDTDFNQFWYFDGTQWVEAIGPAGPSGPAGIDGQDGNDGQDGVGIINAVVNFNGDLILTYSDNTTVNAGQVLGPQGPAGPQGTSGSDGQDGTDGVGIVSTTDNQNGTFTINYSDGSSFTTIDLTGQQGATGPTGQQGATGPQGPQGSTGPQGPAGQDGLLPNGTAAGNTTYWNGSQWVVNSSNIYNNGGNVGINNNNPAYRLHVGGRIKSDGITESSDERLKEDIETLQYALSKVMELRGVSYSWNKYAGDELAESGSKIGLIAQEVEKIIPEVVDTDNEGYKSIQYSVLVALLIEAIKEQQNDYNALRNDVDKIFAEIEKINSNQKHTKENQDKVSLK
;
A
#
# COMPACT_ATOMS: atom_id res chain seq x y z
N MET A 1 26.05 0.65 104.93
CA MET A 1 26.81 -0.13 103.93
C MET A 1 25.87 -0.48 102.78
N LYS A 2 26.33 -0.30 101.53
CA LYS A 2 25.84 -0.94 100.28
C LYS A 2 24.51 -0.36 99.73
N LYS A 3 24.32 -0.12 98.44
CA LYS A 3 25.08 -0.37 97.20
C LYS A 3 24.48 0.53 96.10
N LEU A 4 25.32 1.12 95.24
CA LEU A 4 24.90 1.79 94.01
C LEU A 4 24.35 0.77 93.02
N ILE A 5 23.22 1.11 92.41
CA ILE A 5 22.60 0.45 91.26
C ILE A 5 23.33 0.94 90.01
N SER A 6 23.92 0.04 89.23
CA SER A 6 24.52 0.34 87.93
C SER A 6 23.69 -0.33 86.84
N CYS A 7 23.01 0.48 86.03
CA CYS A 7 22.32 0.05 84.81
C CYS A 7 23.35 -0.30 83.73
N PHE A 8 23.44 -1.58 83.37
CA PHE A 8 24.13 -2.01 82.15
C PHE A 8 23.12 -2.00 80.99
N LEU A 9 23.28 -1.03 80.09
CA LEU A 9 22.54 -0.95 78.82
C LEU A 9 23.16 -1.97 77.84
N PHE A 10 22.46 -3.08 77.60
CA PHE A 10 22.87 -4.12 76.66
C PHE A 10 22.53 -3.65 75.23
N VAL A 11 23.53 -3.13 74.50
CA VAL A 11 23.36 -2.80 73.07
C VAL A 11 23.41 -4.11 72.27
N SER A 12 22.24 -4.59 71.88
CA SER A 12 22.08 -5.68 70.92
C SER A 12 22.51 -5.20 69.53
N PHE A 13 23.67 -5.68 69.05
CA PHE A 13 24.11 -5.49 67.67
C PHE A 13 23.39 -6.52 66.80
N SER A 14 22.17 -6.19 66.36
CA SER A 14 21.45 -6.95 65.35
C SER A 14 22.24 -6.89 64.03
N HIS A 15 22.82 -8.02 63.62
CA HIS A 15 23.38 -8.22 62.30
C HIS A 15 22.27 -7.99 61.25
N PHE A 16 22.29 -6.83 60.60
CA PHE A 16 21.57 -6.65 59.34
C PHE A 16 22.37 -7.36 58.24
N SER A 17 21.94 -8.56 57.87
CA SER A 17 22.32 -9.15 56.59
C SER A 17 21.70 -8.28 55.50
N LEU A 18 22.49 -7.42 54.87
CA LEU A 18 22.16 -6.85 53.57
C LEU A 18 22.16 -7.99 52.56
N PHE A 19 20.98 -8.46 52.16
CA PHE A 19 20.86 -9.39 51.04
C PHE A 19 21.24 -8.63 49.76
N ALA A 20 22.27 -9.12 49.08
CA ALA A 20 22.59 -8.70 47.73
C ALA A 20 21.41 -9.00 46.79
N GLN A 21 21.25 -8.21 45.74
CA GLN A 21 20.15 -8.28 44.77
C GLN A 21 19.92 -9.71 44.25
N ASP A 22 18.65 -10.12 44.13
CA ASP A 22 18.24 -11.45 43.64
C ASP A 22 18.56 -11.69 42.14
N ASN A 23 18.99 -10.65 41.41
CA ASN A 23 19.40 -10.71 40.01
C ASN A 23 20.61 -9.80 39.72
N VAL A 24 21.26 -10.03 38.58
CA VAL A 24 22.41 -9.26 38.11
C VAL A 24 22.04 -8.43 36.89
N GLY A 25 22.15 -7.11 37.02
CA GLY A 25 22.09 -6.17 35.90
C GLY A 25 23.46 -5.74 35.43
N ILE A 26 23.72 -5.79 34.13
CA ILE A 26 24.88 -5.16 33.49
C ILE A 26 24.36 -4.09 32.54
N GLY A 27 24.54 -2.82 32.90
CA GLY A 27 24.03 -1.69 32.12
C GLY A 27 22.57 -1.31 32.43
N THR A 28 21.94 -1.98 33.39
CA THR A 28 20.64 -1.61 33.99
C THR A 28 20.74 -1.67 35.53
N THR A 29 20.08 -0.75 36.22
CA THR A 29 19.99 -0.75 37.70
C THR A 29 18.71 -1.38 38.22
N THR A 30 17.80 -1.76 37.32
CA THR A 30 16.52 -2.42 37.63
C THR A 30 16.35 -3.59 36.66
N PRO A 31 17.12 -4.68 36.84
CA PRO A 31 16.97 -5.84 35.99
C PRO A 31 15.57 -6.41 36.16
N ASP A 32 14.98 -6.89 35.08
CA ASP A 32 13.65 -7.47 35.06
C ASP A 32 13.55 -8.60 36.11
N LEU A 33 12.43 -8.65 36.83
CA LEU A 33 12.22 -9.62 37.91
C LEU A 33 12.18 -11.07 37.41
N SER A 34 11.94 -11.28 36.11
CA SER A 34 11.98 -12.60 35.47
C SER A 34 13.39 -13.06 35.07
N ALA A 35 14.38 -12.18 35.11
CA ALA A 35 15.74 -12.47 34.67
C ALA A 35 16.70 -12.57 35.85
N ILE A 36 17.51 -13.65 35.90
CA ILE A 36 18.63 -13.74 36.85
C ILE A 36 19.83 -12.90 36.39
N LEU A 37 19.96 -12.70 35.07
CA LEU A 37 20.99 -11.87 34.44
C LEU A 37 20.35 -11.08 33.29
N GLU A 38 20.41 -9.75 33.36
CA GLU A 38 20.03 -8.86 32.26
C GLU A 38 21.24 -8.02 31.84
N ILE A 39 21.47 -7.92 30.53
CA ILE A 39 22.56 -7.14 29.96
C ILE A 39 21.95 -6.14 28.98
N GLN A 40 22.02 -4.85 29.32
CA GLN A 40 21.49 -3.75 28.51
C GLN A 40 22.64 -2.85 28.03
N SER A 41 22.78 -2.73 26.71
CA SER A 41 23.74 -1.81 26.07
C SER A 41 23.22 -1.44 24.68
N SER A 42 23.47 -0.19 24.25
CA SER A 42 23.14 0.28 22.90
C SER A 42 24.24 0.05 21.87
N ASP A 43 25.46 -0.27 22.31
CA ASP A 43 26.67 -0.28 21.48
C ASP A 43 27.66 -1.42 21.81
N LYS A 44 27.34 -2.29 22.78
CA LYS A 44 28.19 -3.43 23.18
C LYS A 44 27.40 -4.74 23.18
N GLY A 45 28.11 -5.85 22.93
CA GLY A 45 27.55 -7.20 22.97
C GLY A 45 28.19 -8.07 24.06
N VAL A 46 27.72 -9.32 24.16
CA VAL A 46 28.29 -10.33 25.06
C VAL A 46 29.29 -11.20 24.30
N LEU A 47 30.52 -11.27 24.81
CA LEU A 47 31.53 -12.17 24.25
C LEU A 47 31.47 -13.51 25.00
N ILE A 48 30.83 -14.49 24.37
CA ILE A 48 30.71 -15.87 24.84
C ILE A 48 32.08 -16.58 24.73
N PRO A 49 32.42 -17.55 25.61
CA PRO A 49 33.68 -18.29 25.52
C PRO A 49 33.97 -18.79 24.11
N ARG A 50 35.13 -18.38 23.58
CA ARG A 50 35.62 -18.76 22.25
C ARG A 50 36.63 -19.88 22.42
N VAL A 51 36.33 -21.05 21.87
CA VAL A 51 37.11 -22.27 22.03
C VAL A 51 37.33 -22.92 20.67
N THR A 52 38.44 -23.63 20.50
CA THR A 52 38.60 -24.54 19.34
C THR A 52 37.68 -25.74 19.48
N THR A 53 37.44 -26.49 18.39
CA THR A 53 36.63 -27.71 18.45
C THR A 53 37.19 -28.72 19.43
N LEU A 54 38.52 -28.84 19.49
CA LEU A 54 39.19 -29.72 20.45
C LEU A 54 38.96 -29.25 21.90
N GLN A 55 39.05 -27.94 22.16
CA GLN A 55 38.80 -27.39 23.49
C GLN A 55 37.36 -27.57 23.92
N ARG A 56 36.39 -27.33 23.03
CA ARG A 56 34.96 -27.56 23.26
C ARG A 56 34.67 -29.02 23.64
N ASN A 57 35.20 -29.95 22.87
CA ASN A 57 34.99 -31.39 23.10
C ASN A 57 35.68 -31.91 24.37
N ASN A 58 36.69 -31.19 24.87
CA ASN A 58 37.38 -31.51 26.13
C ASN A 58 36.77 -30.82 27.37
N ILE A 59 35.67 -30.09 27.23
CA ILE A 59 34.93 -29.58 28.39
C ILE A 59 34.35 -30.79 29.15
N ASN A 60 34.83 -31.03 30.36
CA ASN A 60 34.37 -32.14 31.19
C ASN A 60 32.97 -31.86 31.76
N ASN A 61 32.03 -32.80 31.58
CA ASN A 61 30.65 -32.73 32.09
C ASN A 61 29.96 -31.38 31.77
N PRO A 62 29.84 -30.98 30.50
CA PRO A 62 29.21 -29.72 30.14
C PRO A 62 27.74 -29.72 30.60
N ALA A 63 27.29 -28.61 31.17
CA ALA A 63 25.89 -28.46 31.56
C ALA A 63 25.00 -28.38 30.31
N THR A 64 23.79 -28.94 30.38
CA THR A 64 22.76 -28.70 29.35
C THR A 64 22.53 -27.20 29.19
N GLY A 65 22.59 -26.71 27.96
CA GLY A 65 22.48 -25.28 27.63
C GLY A 65 23.81 -24.51 27.70
N LEU A 66 24.94 -25.17 27.99
CA LEU A 66 26.25 -24.52 27.92
C LEU A 66 26.51 -24.02 26.50
N PHE A 67 26.78 -22.72 26.35
CA PHE A 67 26.89 -22.03 25.07
C PHE A 67 28.33 -21.57 24.81
N VAL A 68 28.87 -21.85 23.62
CA VAL A 68 30.22 -21.48 23.20
C VAL A 68 30.24 -21.02 21.75
N TYR A 69 31.30 -20.29 21.38
CA TYR A 69 31.62 -20.01 19.99
C TYR A 69 32.82 -20.86 19.57
N ASP A 70 32.61 -21.75 18.60
CA ASP A 70 33.67 -22.59 18.04
C ASP A 70 34.46 -21.82 16.98
N THR A 71 35.75 -21.62 17.21
CA THR A 71 36.61 -20.81 16.34
C THR A 71 37.13 -21.56 15.11
N ASP A 72 37.06 -22.89 15.09
CA ASP A 72 37.51 -23.67 13.93
C ASP A 72 36.42 -23.71 12.85
N PHE A 73 35.14 -23.77 13.27
CA PHE A 73 33.97 -23.71 12.38
C PHE A 73 33.37 -22.31 12.22
N ASN A 74 33.78 -21.33 13.02
CA ASN A 74 33.21 -19.98 13.08
C ASN A 74 31.69 -19.96 13.37
N GLN A 75 31.23 -20.86 14.24
CA GLN A 75 29.81 -21.11 14.52
C GLN A 75 29.53 -21.12 16.02
N PHE A 76 28.29 -20.81 16.39
CA PHE A 76 27.80 -20.99 17.76
C PHE A 76 27.38 -22.44 17.99
N TRP A 77 27.71 -22.96 19.17
CA TRP A 77 27.37 -24.32 19.59
C TRP A 77 26.81 -24.31 21.00
N TYR A 78 25.86 -25.20 21.27
CA TYR A 78 25.37 -25.45 22.62
C TYR A 78 25.41 -26.94 22.95
N PHE A 79 25.52 -27.28 24.23
CA PHE A 79 25.41 -28.67 24.68
C PHE A 79 23.95 -29.00 24.99
N ASP A 80 23.38 -30.00 24.31
CA ASP A 80 21.97 -30.39 24.47
C ASP A 80 21.70 -31.30 25.69
N GLY A 81 22.76 -31.65 26.43
CA GLY A 81 22.73 -32.64 27.52
C GLY A 81 23.37 -33.98 27.14
N THR A 82 23.56 -34.24 25.85
CA THR A 82 24.17 -35.47 25.32
C THR A 82 25.32 -35.20 24.36
N GLN A 83 25.22 -34.15 23.53
CA GLN A 83 26.21 -33.80 22.52
C GLN A 83 26.25 -32.28 22.28
N TRP A 84 27.31 -31.85 21.61
CA TRP A 84 27.39 -30.51 21.07
C TRP A 84 26.56 -30.42 19.79
N VAL A 85 25.69 -29.40 19.71
CA VAL A 85 24.81 -29.12 18.57
C VAL A 85 25.10 -27.72 18.04
N GLU A 86 25.13 -27.57 16.71
CA GLU A 86 25.23 -26.26 16.05
C GLU A 86 23.95 -25.45 16.34
N ALA A 87 24.11 -24.20 16.78
CA ALA A 87 22.99 -23.35 17.17
C ALA A 87 22.21 -22.76 15.98
N ILE A 88 22.64 -23.04 14.73
CA ILE A 88 22.01 -22.59 13.50
C ILE A 88 21.64 -23.86 12.71
N GLY A 89 20.36 -24.03 12.37
CA GLY A 89 19.84 -25.28 11.80
C GLY A 89 20.49 -25.67 10.47
N PRO A 90 20.40 -26.96 10.06
CA PRO A 90 21.05 -27.43 8.84
C PRO A 90 20.54 -26.69 7.59
N ALA A 91 21.44 -26.45 6.63
CA ALA A 91 21.09 -25.91 5.32
C ALA A 91 20.03 -26.79 4.63
N GLY A 92 19.00 -26.17 4.05
CA GLY A 92 17.94 -26.90 3.35
C GLY A 92 18.46 -27.71 2.15
N PRO A 93 17.81 -28.84 1.80
CA PRO A 93 18.25 -29.67 0.68
C PRO A 93 18.14 -28.91 -0.66
N SER A 94 19.06 -29.19 -1.59
CA SER A 94 19.03 -28.65 -2.95
C SER A 94 17.81 -29.18 -3.72
N GLY A 95 17.14 -28.30 -4.47
CA GLY A 95 15.97 -28.65 -5.28
C GLY A 95 16.29 -29.57 -6.47
N PRO A 96 15.29 -30.33 -6.99
CA PRO A 96 15.49 -31.21 -8.14
C PRO A 96 15.76 -30.43 -9.44
N ALA A 97 16.47 -31.07 -10.38
CA ALA A 97 16.75 -30.51 -11.70
C ALA A 97 15.48 -30.38 -12.56
N GLY A 98 15.43 -29.35 -13.42
CA GLY A 98 14.32 -29.11 -14.35
C GLY A 98 14.28 -30.10 -15.52
N ILE A 99 13.12 -30.21 -16.17
CA ILE A 99 12.91 -31.04 -17.37
C ILE A 99 13.33 -30.29 -18.65
N ASP A 100 13.88 -31.01 -19.62
CA ASP A 100 14.32 -30.46 -20.91
C ASP A 100 13.12 -30.10 -21.83
N GLY A 101 13.32 -29.15 -22.75
CA GLY A 101 12.32 -28.71 -23.73
C GLY A 101 12.15 -29.68 -24.91
N GLN A 102 11.07 -29.56 -25.67
CA GLN A 102 10.81 -30.41 -26.85
C GLN A 102 11.64 -29.97 -28.08
N ASP A 103 12.07 -30.96 -28.86
CA ASP A 103 12.89 -30.79 -30.07
C ASP A 103 12.13 -30.08 -31.21
N GLY A 104 12.88 -29.41 -32.10
CA GLY A 104 12.35 -28.73 -33.28
C GLY A 104 11.97 -29.69 -34.43
N ASN A 105 11.24 -29.17 -35.42
CA ASN A 105 10.88 -29.96 -36.61
C ASN A 105 12.09 -30.22 -37.52
N ASP A 106 12.15 -31.40 -38.13
CA ASP A 106 13.21 -31.79 -39.07
C ASP A 106 13.26 -30.88 -40.32
N GLY A 107 14.44 -30.77 -40.93
CA GLY A 107 14.66 -30.03 -42.18
C GLY A 107 14.04 -30.73 -43.40
N GLN A 108 13.97 -30.03 -44.54
CA GLN A 108 13.48 -30.63 -45.79
C GLN A 108 14.52 -31.61 -46.38
N ASP A 109 14.05 -32.69 -47.00
CA ASP A 109 14.91 -33.67 -47.69
C ASP A 109 15.73 -33.02 -48.82
N GLY A 110 16.96 -33.50 -49.03
CA GLY A 110 17.87 -33.03 -50.07
C GLY A 110 17.53 -33.52 -51.48
N VAL A 111 18.35 -33.13 -52.47
CA VAL A 111 18.20 -33.56 -53.88
C VAL A 111 19.00 -34.85 -54.11
N GLY A 112 18.41 -35.90 -54.66
CA GLY A 112 19.07 -37.19 -54.94
C GLY A 112 19.31 -37.44 -56.43
N ILE A 113 20.10 -38.46 -56.80
CA ILE A 113 20.20 -38.95 -58.19
C ILE A 113 19.11 -39.99 -58.42
N ILE A 114 18.28 -39.78 -59.45
CA ILE A 114 17.18 -40.69 -59.79
C ILE A 114 17.45 -41.53 -61.03
N ASN A 115 18.39 -41.13 -61.89
CA ASN A 115 18.75 -41.89 -63.08
C ASN A 115 20.19 -41.63 -63.54
N ALA A 116 20.82 -42.62 -64.15
CA ALA A 116 22.15 -42.54 -64.75
C ALA A 116 22.19 -43.34 -66.05
N VAL A 117 22.50 -42.68 -67.17
CA VAL A 117 22.51 -43.31 -68.50
C VAL A 117 23.75 -42.92 -69.28
N VAL A 118 24.31 -43.84 -70.08
CA VAL A 118 25.35 -43.51 -71.05
C VAL A 118 24.69 -43.19 -72.38
N ASN A 119 24.96 -41.99 -72.92
CA ASN A 119 24.39 -41.58 -74.20
C ASN A 119 25.15 -42.20 -75.38
N PHE A 120 24.66 -41.98 -76.61
CA PHE A 120 25.27 -42.53 -77.82
C PHE A 120 26.67 -41.97 -78.14
N ASN A 121 27.05 -40.84 -77.55
CA ASN A 121 28.39 -40.26 -77.65
C ASN A 121 29.37 -40.88 -76.64
N GLY A 122 28.89 -41.74 -75.73
CA GLY A 122 29.70 -42.37 -74.69
C GLY A 122 29.81 -41.58 -73.39
N ASP A 123 29.03 -40.51 -73.21
CA ASP A 123 29.02 -39.72 -71.98
C ASP A 123 28.04 -40.27 -70.96
N LEU A 124 28.43 -40.27 -69.68
CA LEU A 124 27.55 -40.56 -68.55
C LEU A 124 26.71 -39.34 -68.21
N ILE A 125 25.39 -39.47 -68.29
CA ILE A 125 24.40 -38.44 -67.95
C ILE A 125 23.68 -38.84 -66.67
N LEU A 126 23.70 -37.95 -65.67
CA LEU A 126 22.99 -38.11 -64.40
C LEU A 126 21.74 -37.22 -64.39
N THR A 127 20.62 -37.75 -63.90
CA THR A 127 19.38 -37.00 -63.65
C THR A 127 19.12 -36.95 -62.15
N TYR A 128 18.88 -35.76 -61.63
CA TYR A 128 18.61 -35.51 -60.22
C TYR A 128 17.09 -35.49 -59.92
N SER A 129 16.71 -35.62 -58.65
CA SER A 129 15.31 -35.69 -58.20
C SER A 129 14.53 -34.39 -58.39
N ASP A 130 15.24 -33.29 -58.64
CA ASP A 130 14.67 -32.01 -59.06
C ASP A 130 14.46 -31.90 -60.59
N ASN A 131 14.71 -33.00 -61.32
CA ASN A 131 14.65 -33.14 -62.77
C ASN A 131 15.75 -32.41 -63.57
N THR A 132 16.79 -31.91 -62.90
CA THR A 132 17.97 -31.38 -63.61
C THR A 132 18.88 -32.52 -64.10
N THR A 133 19.61 -32.28 -65.18
CA THR A 133 20.53 -33.27 -65.78
C THR A 133 21.93 -32.69 -65.95
N VAL A 134 22.96 -33.50 -65.68
CA VAL A 134 24.37 -33.13 -65.88
C VAL A 134 25.13 -34.20 -66.66
N ASN A 135 26.11 -33.77 -67.46
CA ASN A 135 27.06 -34.66 -68.11
C ASN A 135 28.28 -34.83 -67.19
N ALA A 136 28.52 -36.05 -66.74
CA ALA A 136 29.60 -36.42 -65.83
C ALA A 136 30.90 -36.85 -66.56
N GLY A 137 30.90 -36.87 -67.90
CA GLY A 137 32.08 -37.14 -68.73
C GLY A 137 31.99 -38.44 -69.55
N GLN A 138 32.98 -38.63 -70.43
CA GLN A 138 33.07 -39.78 -71.34
C GLN A 138 33.53 -41.04 -70.59
N VAL A 139 32.76 -42.12 -70.70
CA VAL A 139 33.02 -43.41 -70.03
C VAL A 139 33.18 -44.59 -70.99
N LEU A 140 32.88 -44.38 -72.28
CA LEU A 140 33.02 -45.41 -73.32
C LEU A 140 34.41 -45.37 -73.97
N GLY A 141 35.07 -46.53 -74.06
CA GLY A 141 36.37 -46.66 -74.74
C GLY A 141 36.29 -46.46 -76.27
N PRO A 142 37.41 -46.17 -76.94
CA PRO A 142 37.45 -46.05 -78.40
C PRO A 142 37.04 -47.38 -79.05
N GLN A 143 36.22 -47.31 -80.11
CA GLN A 143 35.90 -48.49 -80.91
C GLN A 143 37.18 -49.09 -81.47
N GLY A 144 37.37 -50.41 -81.30
CA GLY A 144 38.56 -51.11 -81.80
C GLY A 144 38.74 -50.93 -83.31
N PRO A 145 39.98 -50.99 -83.83
CA PRO A 145 40.23 -50.86 -85.25
C PRO A 145 39.44 -51.91 -86.03
N ALA A 146 38.83 -51.51 -87.16
CA ALA A 146 38.15 -52.43 -88.05
C ALA A 146 39.14 -53.50 -88.54
N GLY A 147 38.80 -54.79 -88.38
CA GLY A 147 39.65 -55.89 -88.83
C GLY A 147 39.90 -55.82 -90.35
N PRO A 148 41.09 -56.22 -90.86
CA PRO A 148 41.34 -56.23 -92.30
C PRO A 148 40.36 -57.18 -93.01
N GLN A 149 39.80 -56.74 -94.14
CA GLN A 149 38.84 -57.51 -94.95
C GLN A 149 39.50 -58.82 -95.44
N GLY A 150 39.06 -59.96 -94.89
CA GLY A 150 39.92 -61.13 -94.75
C GLY A 150 39.86 -62.22 -95.83
N THR A 151 40.76 -63.18 -95.67
CA THR A 151 40.46 -64.62 -95.83
C THR A 151 40.77 -65.30 -94.50
N SER A 152 39.72 -65.70 -93.76
CA SER A 152 39.70 -66.48 -92.50
C SER A 152 40.94 -66.35 -91.58
N GLY A 153 40.99 -65.30 -90.75
CA GLY A 153 41.95 -65.12 -89.66
C GLY A 153 41.27 -65.10 -88.29
N SER A 154 42.02 -65.44 -87.24
CA SER A 154 41.60 -65.44 -85.82
C SER A 154 40.98 -64.12 -85.34
N ASP A 155 40.15 -64.18 -84.30
CA ASP A 155 39.50 -63.03 -83.65
C ASP A 155 40.45 -61.82 -83.50
N GLY A 156 39.95 -60.62 -83.78
CA GLY A 156 40.69 -59.37 -83.55
C GLY A 156 41.01 -59.20 -82.07
N GLN A 157 42.08 -58.47 -81.74
CA GLN A 157 42.33 -58.14 -80.34
C GLN A 157 41.19 -57.28 -79.77
N ASP A 158 40.83 -57.55 -78.53
CA ASP A 158 39.85 -56.75 -77.79
C ASP A 158 40.29 -55.28 -77.76
N GLY A 159 39.31 -54.36 -77.74
CA GLY A 159 39.57 -52.95 -77.48
C GLY A 159 40.13 -52.74 -76.06
N THR A 160 40.71 -51.57 -75.80
CA THR A 160 41.07 -51.21 -74.43
C THR A 160 39.81 -51.10 -73.58
N ASP A 161 39.87 -51.56 -72.32
CA ASP A 161 38.79 -51.40 -71.36
C ASP A 161 38.34 -49.92 -71.26
N GLY A 162 37.04 -49.73 -71.02
CA GLY A 162 36.48 -48.39 -70.81
C GLY A 162 36.97 -47.72 -69.53
N VAL A 163 36.59 -46.46 -69.33
CA VAL A 163 36.91 -45.73 -68.10
C VAL A 163 35.89 -46.11 -67.02
N GLY A 164 36.35 -46.86 -66.01
CA GLY A 164 35.53 -47.30 -64.88
C GLY A 164 35.52 -46.30 -63.74
N ILE A 165 34.53 -46.39 -62.86
CA ILE A 165 34.54 -45.67 -61.58
C ILE A 165 35.41 -46.44 -60.58
N VAL A 166 36.44 -45.79 -60.06
CA VAL A 166 37.37 -46.38 -59.09
C VAL A 166 36.90 -46.16 -57.67
N SER A 167 36.40 -44.96 -57.37
CA SER A 167 35.88 -44.62 -56.05
C SER A 167 34.92 -43.46 -56.09
N THR A 168 34.12 -43.35 -55.04
CA THR A 168 33.32 -42.17 -54.74
C THR A 168 33.72 -41.63 -53.37
N THR A 169 33.93 -40.32 -53.28
CA THR A 169 34.27 -39.62 -52.05
C THR A 169 33.11 -38.72 -51.64
N ASP A 170 32.62 -38.86 -50.39
CA ASP A 170 31.78 -37.85 -49.74
C ASP A 170 32.69 -36.71 -49.26
N ASN A 171 32.45 -35.50 -49.75
CA ASN A 171 33.26 -34.34 -49.42
C ASN A 171 32.83 -33.67 -48.10
N GLN A 172 31.79 -34.18 -47.43
CA GLN A 172 31.22 -33.66 -46.16
C GLN A 172 30.73 -32.20 -46.25
N ASN A 173 30.51 -31.71 -47.46
CA ASN A 173 29.94 -30.39 -47.75
C ASN A 173 28.71 -30.50 -48.67
N GLY A 174 28.10 -31.69 -48.72
CA GLY A 174 26.92 -31.97 -49.54
C GLY A 174 27.19 -32.39 -50.98
N THR A 175 28.46 -32.41 -51.42
CA THR A 175 28.85 -32.90 -52.75
C THR A 175 29.56 -34.26 -52.69
N PHE A 176 29.48 -35.03 -53.77
CA PHE A 176 30.22 -36.27 -53.96
C PHE A 176 31.16 -36.18 -55.16
N THR A 177 32.38 -36.71 -55.03
CA THR A 177 33.34 -36.79 -56.14
C THR A 177 33.46 -38.22 -56.63
N ILE A 178 33.23 -38.46 -57.92
CA ILE A 178 33.45 -39.72 -58.62
C ILE A 178 34.84 -39.67 -59.26
N ASN A 179 35.71 -40.60 -58.89
CA ASN A 179 37.06 -40.72 -59.46
C ASN A 179 37.08 -41.86 -60.48
N TYR A 180 37.60 -41.58 -61.66
CA TYR A 180 37.63 -42.49 -62.78
C TYR A 180 38.98 -43.20 -62.92
N SER A 181 39.00 -44.35 -63.61
CA SER A 181 40.20 -45.19 -63.77
C SER A 181 41.27 -44.58 -64.66
N ASP A 182 40.93 -43.56 -65.44
CA ASP A 182 41.87 -42.76 -66.24
C ASP A 182 42.51 -41.60 -65.44
N GLY A 183 42.12 -41.42 -64.17
CA GLY A 183 42.60 -40.35 -63.30
C GLY A 183 41.79 -39.06 -63.35
N SER A 184 40.77 -38.97 -64.20
CA SER A 184 39.82 -37.86 -64.19
C SER A 184 38.83 -37.97 -63.03
N SER A 185 38.10 -36.90 -62.73
CA SER A 185 37.05 -36.91 -61.71
C SER A 185 35.90 -35.96 -62.02
N PHE A 186 34.72 -36.26 -61.48
CA PHE A 186 33.52 -35.44 -61.55
C PHE A 186 32.96 -35.21 -60.15
N THR A 187 32.67 -33.96 -59.78
CA THR A 187 32.01 -33.63 -58.51
C THR A 187 30.57 -33.22 -58.76
N THR A 188 29.63 -33.80 -58.02
CA THR A 188 28.21 -33.48 -58.10
C THR A 188 27.94 -32.04 -57.64
N ILE A 189 26.73 -31.56 -57.91
CA ILE A 189 26.18 -30.39 -57.21
C ILE A 189 26.02 -30.68 -55.71
N ASP A 190 25.76 -29.65 -54.91
CA ASP A 190 25.37 -29.80 -53.51
C ASP A 190 23.98 -30.45 -53.43
N LEU A 191 23.93 -31.61 -52.79
CA LEU A 191 22.74 -32.44 -52.64
C LEU A 191 22.04 -32.20 -51.29
N THR A 192 22.53 -31.28 -50.44
CA THR A 192 21.95 -31.01 -49.11
C THR A 192 20.68 -30.16 -49.18
N GLY A 193 19.69 -30.49 -48.33
CA GLY A 193 18.50 -29.67 -48.13
C GLY A 193 18.79 -28.44 -47.27
N GLN A 194 17.94 -27.41 -47.35
CA GLN A 194 18.07 -26.25 -46.47
C GLN A 194 17.90 -26.70 -45.01
N GLN A 195 18.86 -26.34 -44.14
CA GLN A 195 18.78 -26.59 -42.71
C GLN A 195 17.46 -26.01 -42.16
N GLY A 196 16.67 -26.85 -41.48
CA GLY A 196 15.42 -26.42 -40.86
C GLY A 196 15.65 -25.22 -39.93
N ALA A 197 14.70 -24.29 -39.89
CA ALA A 197 14.81 -23.12 -39.03
C ALA A 197 15.05 -23.56 -37.59
N THR A 198 16.06 -23.00 -36.93
CA THR A 198 16.30 -23.20 -35.49
C THR A 198 15.00 -22.94 -34.75
N GLY A 199 14.50 -23.95 -34.02
CA GLY A 199 13.27 -23.82 -33.24
C GLY A 199 13.34 -22.59 -32.33
N PRO A 200 12.20 -21.92 -32.06
CA PRO A 200 12.21 -20.75 -31.18
C PRO A 200 12.90 -21.11 -29.86
N THR A 201 13.84 -20.27 -29.41
CA THR A 201 14.39 -20.37 -28.06
C THR A 201 13.22 -20.46 -27.09
N GLY A 202 13.13 -21.57 -26.36
CA GLY A 202 12.05 -21.79 -25.41
C GLY A 202 11.89 -20.56 -24.53
N GLN A 203 10.65 -20.12 -24.29
CA GLN A 203 10.39 -19.04 -23.36
C GLN A 203 11.13 -19.35 -22.05
N GLN A 204 11.90 -18.39 -21.54
CA GLN A 204 12.51 -18.50 -20.22
C GLN A 204 11.42 -18.98 -19.26
N GLY A 205 11.61 -20.17 -18.69
CA GLY A 205 10.63 -20.77 -17.79
C GLY A 205 10.22 -19.73 -16.76
N ALA A 206 8.90 -19.61 -16.51
CA ALA A 206 8.38 -18.74 -15.47
C ALA A 206 9.23 -18.94 -14.21
N THR A 207 9.63 -17.84 -13.56
CA THR A 207 10.31 -17.88 -12.26
C THR A 207 9.59 -18.93 -11.43
N GLY A 208 10.31 -19.99 -11.04
CA GLY A 208 9.72 -21.10 -10.29
C GLY A 208 8.95 -20.54 -9.09
N PRO A 209 7.87 -21.19 -8.63
CA PRO A 209 7.15 -20.73 -7.46
C PRO A 209 8.17 -20.46 -6.37
N GLN A 210 8.15 -19.23 -5.83
CA GLN A 210 8.99 -18.84 -4.69
C GLN A 210 8.94 -20.00 -3.71
N GLY A 211 10.11 -20.58 -3.39
CA GLY A 211 10.18 -21.69 -2.43
C GLY A 211 9.40 -21.33 -1.17
N PRO A 212 8.78 -22.29 -0.45
CA PRO A 212 7.98 -21.98 0.72
C PRO A 212 8.76 -20.99 1.57
N GLN A 213 8.18 -19.79 1.75
CA GLN A 213 8.78 -18.72 2.53
C GLN A 213 9.31 -19.37 3.80
N GLY A 214 10.64 -19.31 4.01
CA GLY A 214 11.24 -19.87 5.22
C GLY A 214 10.41 -19.40 6.40
N SER A 215 10.07 -20.32 7.32
CA SER A 215 9.20 -20.03 8.47
C SER A 215 9.55 -18.65 8.98
N THR A 216 8.61 -17.71 8.87
CA THR A 216 8.81 -16.31 9.28
C THR A 216 9.56 -16.37 10.60
N GLY A 217 10.79 -15.81 10.64
CA GLY A 217 11.52 -15.72 11.90
C GLY A 217 10.56 -15.21 12.96
N PRO A 218 10.61 -15.70 14.22
CA PRO A 218 9.60 -15.39 15.23
C PRO A 218 9.27 -13.92 15.10
N GLN A 219 8.00 -13.63 14.74
CA GLN A 219 7.55 -12.28 14.48
C GLN A 219 8.16 -11.43 15.59
N GLY A 220 9.04 -10.48 15.22
CA GLY A 220 9.58 -9.55 16.21
C GLY A 220 8.40 -9.09 17.06
N PRO A 221 8.51 -9.07 18.40
CA PRO A 221 7.37 -8.94 19.30
C PRO A 221 6.42 -7.93 18.69
N ALA A 222 5.17 -8.35 18.42
CA ALA A 222 4.22 -7.58 17.63
C ALA A 222 4.40 -6.11 18.02
N GLY A 223 4.80 -5.27 17.04
CA GLY A 223 5.04 -3.86 17.32
C GLY A 223 3.84 -3.39 18.12
N GLN A 224 4.08 -2.94 19.36
CA GLN A 224 3.08 -2.79 20.41
C GLN A 224 1.75 -2.35 19.77
N ASP A 225 0.72 -3.21 19.81
CA ASP A 225 -0.57 -3.03 19.12
C ASP A 225 -0.89 -1.55 19.06
N GLY A 226 -0.96 -0.97 17.86
CA GLY A 226 -0.78 0.47 17.67
C GLY A 226 -1.61 1.29 18.66
N LEU A 227 -0.94 1.89 19.66
CA LEU A 227 -1.38 2.63 20.87
C LEU A 227 -2.70 2.26 21.59
N LEU A 228 -3.75 1.87 20.86
CA LEU A 228 -5.07 1.48 21.29
C LEU A 228 -5.29 0.00 20.88
N PRO A 229 -5.36 -0.93 21.84
CA PRO A 229 -5.70 -2.33 21.55
C PRO A 229 -6.97 -2.46 20.71
N ASN A 230 -7.04 -3.49 19.86
CA ASN A 230 -8.30 -3.86 19.22
C ASN A 230 -9.36 -4.14 20.31
N GLY A 231 -10.45 -3.37 20.33
CA GLY A 231 -11.41 -3.39 21.44
C GLY A 231 -11.20 -2.31 22.51
N THR A 232 -10.43 -1.25 22.22
CA THR A 232 -10.38 -0.08 23.12
C THR A 232 -11.79 0.49 23.30
N ALA A 233 -12.20 0.66 24.56
CA ALA A 233 -13.50 1.22 24.91
C ALA A 233 -13.69 2.62 24.32
N ALA A 234 -14.94 2.94 23.95
CA ALA A 234 -15.35 4.30 23.62
C ALA A 234 -14.84 5.30 24.67
N GLY A 235 -14.20 6.37 24.22
CA GLY A 235 -13.70 7.46 25.06
C GLY A 235 -12.18 7.56 25.21
N ASN A 236 -11.40 6.56 24.82
CA ASN A 236 -9.94 6.61 24.93
C ASN A 236 -9.32 7.24 23.67
N THR A 237 -8.97 8.52 23.74
CA THR A 237 -8.16 9.18 22.70
C THR A 237 -6.76 9.48 23.23
N THR A 238 -5.75 9.04 22.51
CA THR A 238 -4.36 9.20 22.92
C THR A 238 -3.83 10.56 22.51
N TYR A 239 -3.12 11.26 23.40
CA TYR A 239 -2.34 12.44 23.03
C TYR A 239 -0.93 12.37 23.62
N TRP A 240 0.04 12.93 22.90
CA TRP A 240 1.42 13.05 23.37
C TRP A 240 1.56 14.30 24.22
N ASN A 241 1.95 14.18 25.49
CA ASN A 241 2.11 15.32 26.38
C ASN A 241 3.54 15.92 26.40
N GLY A 242 4.44 15.44 25.54
CA GLY A 242 5.86 15.82 25.53
C GLY A 242 6.79 14.83 26.24
N SER A 243 6.26 13.87 27.00
CA SER A 243 7.07 12.85 27.71
C SER A 243 6.50 11.43 27.61
N GLN A 244 5.18 11.30 27.55
CA GLN A 244 4.49 10.02 27.43
C GLN A 244 3.20 10.17 26.62
N TRP A 245 2.74 9.06 26.06
CA TRP A 245 1.40 8.97 25.51
C TRP A 245 0.40 8.87 26.66
N VAL A 246 -0.53 9.82 26.70
CA VAL A 246 -1.59 9.87 27.70
C VAL A 246 -2.86 9.31 27.09
N VAL A 247 -3.47 8.36 27.79
CA VAL A 247 -4.81 7.84 27.50
C VAL A 247 -5.72 8.26 28.65
N ASN A 248 -6.63 9.19 28.41
CA ASN A 248 -7.65 9.56 29.38
C ASN A 248 -8.99 9.77 28.69
N SER A 249 -10.07 9.51 29.41
CA SER A 249 -11.45 9.60 28.89
C SER A 249 -12.02 11.01 28.90
N SER A 250 -11.26 12.00 29.39
CA SER A 250 -11.78 13.32 29.73
C SER A 250 -11.30 14.43 28.80
N ASN A 251 -10.18 14.28 28.09
CA ASN A 251 -9.69 15.31 27.18
C ASN A 251 -10.44 15.27 25.83
N ILE A 252 -10.33 14.14 25.12
CA ILE A 252 -11.07 13.88 23.88
C ILE A 252 -11.76 12.52 24.03
N TYR A 253 -13.08 12.52 24.08
CA TYR A 253 -13.91 11.33 24.07
C TYR A 253 -14.30 11.00 22.63
N ASN A 254 -14.15 9.74 22.20
CA ASN A 254 -14.57 9.29 20.87
C ASN A 254 -15.24 7.92 20.99
N ASN A 255 -16.49 7.81 20.55
CA ASN A 255 -17.26 6.54 20.58
C ASN A 255 -17.39 5.88 19.19
N GLY A 256 -16.57 6.29 18.22
CA GLY A 256 -16.62 5.83 16.84
C GLY A 256 -17.64 6.57 15.96
N GLY A 257 -18.51 7.41 16.54
CA GLY A 257 -19.47 8.25 15.81
C GLY A 257 -19.36 9.73 16.17
N ASN A 258 -19.47 10.02 17.46
CA ASN A 258 -19.40 11.34 18.06
C ASN A 258 -18.06 11.56 18.77
N VAL A 259 -17.60 12.81 18.73
CA VAL A 259 -16.40 13.27 19.42
C VAL A 259 -16.79 14.31 20.47
N GLY A 260 -16.41 14.07 21.71
CA GLY A 260 -16.53 15.01 22.82
C GLY A 260 -15.17 15.63 23.16
N ILE A 261 -15.11 16.93 23.44
CA ILE A 261 -13.91 17.58 24.01
C ILE A 261 -14.28 18.12 25.38
N ASN A 262 -13.58 17.70 26.42
CA ASN A 262 -13.99 17.90 27.82
C ASN A 262 -15.41 17.41 28.12
N ASN A 263 -15.95 16.48 27.32
CA ASN A 263 -17.31 15.96 27.45
C ASN A 263 -17.28 14.46 27.11
N ASN A 264 -17.73 13.59 28.02
CA ASN A 264 -17.68 12.14 27.85
C ASN A 264 -19.02 11.51 27.39
N ASN A 265 -20.04 12.32 27.14
CA ASN A 265 -21.34 11.90 26.60
C ASN A 265 -21.78 12.83 25.46
N PRO A 266 -21.06 12.85 24.32
CA PRO A 266 -21.37 13.79 23.25
C PRO A 266 -22.71 13.45 22.56
N ALA A 267 -23.70 14.33 22.69
CA ALA A 267 -24.98 14.23 22.00
C ALA A 267 -24.90 14.55 20.49
N TYR A 268 -23.88 15.30 20.07
CA TYR A 268 -23.64 15.71 18.68
C TYR A 268 -22.34 15.11 18.13
N ARG A 269 -22.19 15.11 16.80
CA ARG A 269 -20.97 14.59 16.14
C ARG A 269 -19.70 15.24 16.66
N LEU A 270 -19.75 16.52 16.99
CA LEU A 270 -18.74 17.23 17.76
C LEU A 270 -19.45 17.96 18.91
N HIS A 271 -19.15 17.61 20.15
CA HIS A 271 -19.68 18.26 21.34
C HIS A 271 -18.52 18.75 22.21
N VAL A 272 -18.39 20.06 22.39
CA VAL A 272 -17.33 20.64 23.23
C VAL A 272 -17.94 21.15 24.52
N GLY A 273 -17.48 20.58 25.64
CA GLY A 273 -17.73 21.11 26.97
C GLY A 273 -16.98 22.42 27.17
N GLY A 274 -17.68 23.55 26.99
CA GLY A 274 -17.13 24.89 27.18
C GLY A 274 -17.13 25.74 25.90
N ARG A 275 -16.24 26.74 25.83
CA ARG A 275 -16.18 27.70 24.71
C ARG A 275 -15.41 27.15 23.51
N ILE A 276 -15.99 27.30 22.33
CA ILE A 276 -15.31 27.13 21.05
C ILE A 276 -14.87 28.50 20.54
N LYS A 277 -13.59 28.66 20.26
CA LYS A 277 -13.06 29.78 19.46
C LYS A 277 -12.74 29.24 18.06
N SER A 278 -13.38 29.79 17.05
CA SER A 278 -13.16 29.46 15.64
C SER A 278 -12.80 30.70 14.84
N ASP A 279 -11.87 30.60 13.90
CA ASP A 279 -11.57 31.69 12.95
C ASP A 279 -12.68 31.86 11.91
N GLY A 280 -13.40 30.78 11.58
CA GLY A 280 -14.59 30.79 10.73
C GLY A 280 -15.35 29.47 10.76
N ILE A 281 -16.65 29.52 10.50
CA ILE A 281 -17.53 28.36 10.32
C ILE A 281 -18.19 28.54 8.95
N THR A 282 -18.13 27.50 8.10
CA THR A 282 -18.79 27.49 6.78
C THR A 282 -19.91 26.46 6.80
N GLU A 283 -21.15 26.94 6.69
CA GLU A 283 -22.36 26.11 6.62
C GLU A 283 -22.75 25.89 5.15
N SER A 284 -23.04 24.65 4.76
CA SER A 284 -23.43 24.34 3.38
C SER A 284 -24.78 24.97 3.06
N SER A 285 -24.83 25.85 2.05
CA SER A 285 -26.04 26.61 1.66
C SER A 285 -26.22 26.72 0.13
N ASP A 286 -25.61 25.82 -0.64
CA ASP A 286 -25.78 25.79 -2.10
C ASP A 286 -27.25 25.50 -2.47
N GLU A 287 -27.81 26.25 -3.42
CA GLU A 287 -29.21 26.09 -3.86
C GLU A 287 -29.51 24.67 -4.35
N ARG A 288 -28.53 23.98 -4.96
CA ARG A 288 -28.69 22.60 -5.47
C ARG A 288 -28.83 21.56 -4.37
N LEU A 289 -28.51 21.93 -3.12
CA LEU A 289 -28.64 21.07 -1.95
C LEU A 289 -29.92 21.37 -1.15
N LYS A 290 -30.81 22.21 -1.70
CA LYS A 290 -32.07 22.60 -1.07
C LYS A 290 -33.25 22.29 -1.99
N GLU A 291 -34.37 21.95 -1.39
CA GLU A 291 -35.67 21.81 -2.03
C GLU A 291 -36.71 22.60 -1.23
N ASP A 292 -37.89 22.83 -1.79
CA ASP A 292 -39.01 23.53 -1.14
C ASP A 292 -38.61 24.90 -0.54
N ILE A 293 -37.89 25.71 -1.34
CA ILE A 293 -37.37 27.01 -0.92
C ILE A 293 -38.49 28.06 -0.90
N GLU A 294 -38.90 28.47 0.30
CA GLU A 294 -39.90 29.53 0.51
C GLU A 294 -39.31 30.72 1.29
N THR A 295 -39.83 31.93 1.02
CA THR A 295 -39.49 33.12 1.81
C THR A 295 -40.20 33.09 3.16
N LEU A 296 -39.46 33.29 4.25
CA LEU A 296 -40.01 33.34 5.60
C LEU A 296 -41.05 34.46 5.70
N GLN A 297 -42.24 34.10 6.19
CA GLN A 297 -43.34 35.02 6.43
C GLN A 297 -43.48 35.33 7.92
N TYR A 298 -44.02 36.51 8.23
CA TYR A 298 -44.29 36.95 9.61
C TYR A 298 -43.02 36.98 10.46
N ALA A 299 -41.88 37.30 9.82
CA ALA A 299 -40.59 37.23 10.47
C ALA A 299 -40.46 38.28 11.58
N LEU A 300 -40.97 39.50 11.35
CA LEU A 300 -40.96 40.56 12.35
C LEU A 300 -41.82 40.19 13.55
N SER A 301 -43.04 39.67 13.34
CA SER A 301 -43.90 39.30 14.46
C SER A 301 -43.29 38.18 15.29
N LYS A 302 -42.70 37.15 14.66
CA LYS A 302 -41.99 36.09 15.36
C LYS A 302 -40.83 36.64 16.21
N VAL A 303 -40.02 37.55 15.65
CA VAL A 303 -38.91 38.20 16.39
C VAL A 303 -39.44 39.00 17.58
N MET A 304 -40.56 39.71 17.42
CA MET A 304 -41.17 40.52 18.48
C MET A 304 -41.72 39.69 19.64
N GLU A 305 -42.01 38.40 19.42
CA GLU A 305 -42.42 37.45 20.47
C GLU A 305 -41.22 36.84 21.22
N LEU A 306 -40.00 36.91 20.66
CA LEU A 306 -38.81 36.38 21.32
C LEU A 306 -38.38 37.27 22.49
N ARG A 307 -38.06 36.63 23.62
CA ARG A 307 -37.61 37.31 24.83
C ARG A 307 -36.10 37.13 25.03
N GLY A 308 -35.34 38.21 24.85
CA GLY A 308 -33.95 38.28 25.28
C GLY A 308 -33.84 38.24 26.82
N VAL A 309 -32.96 37.39 27.34
CA VAL A 309 -32.77 37.19 28.78
C VAL A 309 -31.31 37.35 29.19
N SER A 310 -31.11 37.78 30.44
CA SER A 310 -29.83 37.68 31.14
C SER A 310 -29.93 36.56 32.16
N TYR A 311 -28.94 35.68 32.23
CA TYR A 311 -28.98 34.49 33.09
C TYR A 311 -27.60 34.09 33.61
N SER A 312 -27.59 33.29 34.67
CA SER A 312 -26.42 32.56 35.16
C SER A 312 -26.74 31.07 35.16
N TRP A 313 -25.76 30.23 34.86
CA TRP A 313 -25.92 28.79 34.95
C TRP A 313 -26.18 28.35 36.39
N ASN A 314 -27.01 27.32 36.55
CA ASN A 314 -27.29 26.69 37.84
C ASN A 314 -26.43 25.42 38.00
N LYS A 315 -26.57 24.74 39.15
CA LYS A 315 -25.81 23.52 39.46
C LYS A 315 -26.00 22.35 38.49
N TYR A 316 -27.04 22.37 37.66
CA TYR A 316 -27.32 21.30 36.70
C TYR A 316 -26.62 21.51 35.35
N ALA A 317 -26.03 22.68 35.11
CA ALA A 317 -25.33 22.98 33.85
C ALA A 317 -24.00 22.21 33.69
N GLY A 318 -23.54 21.54 34.75
CA GLY A 318 -22.22 20.91 34.79
C GLY A 318 -21.10 21.94 34.91
N ASP A 319 -19.92 21.48 35.35
CA ASP A 319 -18.75 22.33 35.55
C ASP A 319 -18.24 22.93 34.22
N GLU A 320 -18.52 22.26 33.10
CA GLU A 320 -18.15 22.67 31.73
C GLU A 320 -18.84 23.97 31.28
N LEU A 321 -20.10 24.18 31.70
CA LEU A 321 -20.87 25.39 31.39
C LEU A 321 -20.81 26.41 32.53
N ALA A 322 -20.33 26.02 33.71
CA ALA A 322 -20.21 26.87 34.90
C ALA A 322 -19.10 27.94 34.75
N GLU A 323 -19.17 28.76 33.72
CA GLU A 323 -18.39 29.96 33.62
C GLU A 323 -18.94 31.03 34.57
N SER A 324 -18.04 31.70 35.27
CA SER A 324 -18.38 32.87 36.10
C SER A 324 -18.98 33.99 35.23
N GLY A 325 -20.00 34.65 35.78
CA GLY A 325 -20.60 35.87 35.22
C GLY A 325 -21.96 35.67 34.54
N SER A 326 -22.68 36.78 34.41
CA SER A 326 -23.97 36.83 33.73
C SER A 326 -23.80 36.68 32.22
N LYS A 327 -24.64 35.87 31.60
CA LYS A 327 -24.71 35.64 30.15
C LYS A 327 -25.99 36.26 29.60
N ILE A 328 -26.02 36.51 28.29
CA ILE A 328 -27.21 36.99 27.56
C ILE A 328 -27.57 35.95 26.51
N GLY A 329 -28.85 35.69 26.32
CA GLY A 329 -29.34 34.77 25.30
C GLY A 329 -30.85 34.67 25.27
N LEU A 330 -31.33 33.52 24.81
CA LEU A 330 -32.74 33.15 24.71
C LEU A 330 -33.01 31.87 25.52
N ILE A 331 -34.28 31.64 25.88
CA ILE A 331 -34.74 30.41 26.52
C ILE A 331 -35.26 29.46 25.45
N ALA A 332 -34.61 28.31 25.26
CA ALA A 332 -34.93 27.36 24.19
C ALA A 332 -36.40 26.91 24.19
N GLN A 333 -37.00 26.71 25.37
CA GLN A 333 -38.40 26.33 25.54
C GLN A 333 -39.39 27.44 25.12
N GLU A 334 -38.98 28.70 25.18
CA GLU A 334 -39.77 29.84 24.69
C GLU A 334 -39.63 29.96 23.18
N VAL A 335 -38.40 29.83 22.67
CA VAL A 335 -38.13 29.83 21.22
C VAL A 335 -38.88 28.72 20.51
N GLU A 336 -38.88 27.50 21.05
CA GLU A 336 -39.53 26.32 20.42
C GLU A 336 -41.02 26.54 20.12
N LYS A 337 -41.72 27.35 20.94
CA LYS A 337 -43.15 27.63 20.74
C LYS A 337 -43.43 28.55 19.55
N ILE A 338 -42.44 29.34 19.16
CA ILE A 338 -42.54 30.37 18.13
C ILE A 338 -41.85 29.90 16.85
N ILE A 339 -40.68 29.26 17.00
CA ILE A 339 -39.76 28.84 15.94
C ILE A 339 -39.17 27.47 16.34
N PRO A 340 -39.95 26.38 16.25
CA PRO A 340 -39.47 25.05 16.62
C PRO A 340 -38.27 24.58 15.79
N GLU A 341 -38.12 25.08 14.55
CA GLU A 341 -37.13 24.61 13.58
C GLU A 341 -35.67 24.91 13.98
N VAL A 342 -35.46 25.86 14.90
CA VAL A 342 -34.11 26.23 15.38
C VAL A 342 -33.76 25.62 16.74
N VAL A 343 -34.67 24.81 17.30
CA VAL A 343 -34.48 24.20 18.62
C VAL A 343 -34.30 22.70 18.47
N ASP A 344 -33.13 22.22 18.89
CA ASP A 344 -32.86 20.80 18.98
C ASP A 344 -33.06 20.32 20.41
N THR A 345 -33.49 19.07 20.56
CA THR A 345 -33.60 18.38 21.86
C THR A 345 -32.68 17.17 21.84
N ASP A 346 -31.77 17.08 22.80
CA ASP A 346 -30.87 15.93 22.91
C ASP A 346 -31.56 14.70 23.53
N ASN A 347 -30.81 13.60 23.61
CA ASN A 347 -31.31 12.32 24.13
C ASN A 347 -31.64 12.37 25.63
N GLU A 348 -31.19 13.39 26.36
CA GLU A 348 -31.48 13.61 27.78
C GLU A 348 -32.66 14.58 27.98
N GLY A 349 -33.16 15.20 26.90
CA GLY A 349 -34.26 16.14 26.91
C GLY A 349 -33.84 17.60 27.10
N TYR A 350 -32.54 17.91 27.11
CA TYR A 350 -32.07 19.29 27.11
C TYR A 350 -32.22 19.91 25.72
N LYS A 351 -32.57 21.20 25.70
CA LYS A 351 -32.84 21.94 24.47
C LYS A 351 -31.74 22.95 24.18
N SER A 352 -31.33 23.02 22.92
CA SER A 352 -30.32 23.95 22.40
C SER A 352 -30.86 24.75 21.22
N ILE A 353 -30.29 25.93 20.97
CA ILE A 353 -30.74 26.84 19.91
C ILE A 353 -29.64 26.96 18.84
N GLN A 354 -30.02 26.80 17.58
CA GLN A 354 -29.17 27.11 16.43
C GLN A 354 -29.18 28.62 16.15
N TYR A 355 -28.35 29.38 16.88
CA TYR A 355 -28.33 30.85 16.78
C TYR A 355 -27.95 31.37 15.39
N SER A 356 -27.11 30.66 14.63
CA SER A 356 -26.73 31.08 13.26
C SER A 356 -27.94 31.12 12.33
N VAL A 357 -28.90 30.21 12.50
CA VAL A 357 -30.11 30.11 11.68
C VAL A 357 -31.07 31.27 11.93
N LEU A 358 -31.08 31.85 13.15
CA LEU A 358 -31.89 33.04 13.46
C LEU A 358 -31.56 34.25 12.57
N VAL A 359 -30.36 34.30 11.98
CA VAL A 359 -29.97 35.39 11.06
C VAL A 359 -30.90 35.48 9.86
N ALA A 360 -31.34 34.34 9.30
CA ALA A 360 -32.26 34.33 8.16
C ALA A 360 -33.62 34.96 8.52
N LEU A 361 -34.13 34.66 9.70
CA LEU A 361 -35.34 35.27 10.23
C LEU A 361 -35.15 36.78 10.46
N LEU A 362 -34.03 37.19 11.05
CA LEU A 362 -33.73 38.60 11.31
C LEU A 362 -33.63 39.40 9.99
N ILE A 363 -33.09 38.81 8.92
CA ILE A 363 -33.03 39.43 7.59
C ILE A 363 -34.44 39.76 7.08
N GLU A 364 -35.37 38.80 7.10
CA GLU A 364 -36.74 39.05 6.64
C GLU A 364 -37.51 39.98 7.60
N ALA A 365 -37.28 39.89 8.91
CA ALA A 365 -37.86 40.81 9.88
C ALA A 365 -37.47 42.28 9.63
N ILE A 366 -36.20 42.53 9.29
CA ILE A 366 -35.71 43.88 8.92
C ILE A 366 -36.34 44.35 7.61
N LYS A 367 -36.52 43.46 6.62
CA LYS A 367 -37.20 43.80 5.37
C LYS A 367 -38.68 44.14 5.59
N GLU A 368 -39.38 43.35 6.41
CA GLU A 368 -40.76 43.63 6.83
C GLU A 368 -40.83 44.99 7.55
N GLN A 369 -39.95 45.25 8.52
CA GLN A 369 -39.88 46.53 9.22
C GLN A 369 -39.60 47.71 8.27
N GLN A 370 -38.73 47.52 7.27
CA GLN A 370 -38.42 48.55 6.28
C GLN A 370 -39.63 48.87 5.39
N ASN A 371 -40.45 47.86 5.07
CA ASN A 371 -41.69 48.06 4.32
C ASN A 371 -42.71 48.86 5.14
N ASP A 372 -42.87 48.53 6.43
CA ASP A 372 -43.74 49.28 7.33
C ASP A 372 -43.28 50.74 7.48
N TYR A 373 -41.96 50.97 7.60
CA TYR A 373 -41.40 52.31 7.63
C TYR A 373 -41.70 53.10 6.35
N ASN A 374 -41.56 52.47 5.17
CA ASN A 374 -41.85 53.11 3.90
C ASN A 374 -43.33 53.44 3.75
N ALA A 375 -44.22 52.55 4.20
CA ALA A 375 -45.66 52.80 4.22
C ALA A 375 -46.00 53.99 5.13
N LEU A 376 -45.46 54.00 6.36
CA LEU A 376 -45.64 55.11 7.30
C LEU A 376 -45.14 56.44 6.73
N ARG A 377 -43.96 56.44 6.08
CA ARG A 377 -43.42 57.63 5.44
C ARG A 377 -44.32 58.15 4.33
N ASN A 378 -44.82 57.27 3.47
CA ASN A 378 -45.74 57.66 2.40
C ASN A 378 -47.03 58.28 2.95
N ASP A 379 -47.54 57.77 4.06
CA ASP A 379 -48.73 58.33 4.70
C ASP A 379 -48.45 59.69 5.34
N VAL A 380 -47.27 59.87 5.94
CA VAL A 380 -46.81 61.19 6.41
C VAL A 380 -46.72 62.19 5.25
N ASP A 381 -46.14 61.80 4.11
CA ASP A 381 -46.02 62.67 2.93
C ASP A 381 -47.41 63.06 2.36
N LYS A 382 -48.37 62.13 2.33
CA LYS A 382 -49.76 62.42 1.95
C LYS A 382 -50.43 63.40 2.90
N ILE A 383 -50.25 63.22 4.22
CA ILE A 383 -50.79 64.12 5.23
C ILE A 383 -50.23 65.53 5.05
N PHE A 384 -48.93 65.67 4.82
CA PHE A 384 -48.33 66.98 4.55
C PHE A 384 -48.90 67.64 3.29
N ALA A 385 -49.04 66.90 2.19
CA ALA A 385 -49.66 67.42 0.97
C ALA A 385 -51.12 67.87 1.18
N GLU A 386 -51.88 67.14 2.01
CA GLU A 386 -53.27 67.51 2.34
C GLU A 386 -53.34 68.76 3.21
N ILE A 387 -52.42 68.91 4.19
CA ILE A 387 -52.28 70.13 5.01
C ILE A 387 -51.97 71.35 4.13
N GLU A 388 -51.05 71.23 3.17
CA GLU A 388 -50.74 72.33 2.23
C GLU A 388 -51.97 72.74 1.39
N LYS A 389 -52.75 71.75 0.93
CA LYS A 389 -53.99 72.00 0.20
C LYS A 389 -55.05 72.68 1.07
N ILE A 390 -55.18 72.30 2.34
CA ILE A 390 -56.11 72.96 3.27
C ILE A 390 -55.68 74.41 3.53
N ASN A 391 -54.40 74.65 3.81
CA ASN A 391 -53.87 75.99 4.08
C ASN A 391 -54.05 76.94 2.89
N SER A 392 -53.84 76.46 1.66
CA SER A 392 -54.07 77.25 0.45
C SER A 392 -55.56 77.58 0.25
N ASN A 393 -56.48 76.64 0.49
CA ASN A 393 -57.92 76.87 0.45
C ASN A 393 -58.39 77.88 1.52
N GLN A 394 -57.85 77.80 2.74
CA GLN A 394 -58.16 78.77 3.80
C GLN A 394 -57.69 80.18 3.43
N LYS A 395 -56.49 80.32 2.85
CA LYS A 395 -55.98 81.61 2.37
C LYS A 395 -56.92 82.21 1.31
N HIS A 396 -57.31 81.44 0.31
CA HIS A 396 -58.26 81.90 -0.72
C HIS A 396 -59.64 82.26 -0.15
N THR A 397 -60.13 81.50 0.83
CA THR A 397 -61.41 81.80 1.48
C THR A 397 -61.34 83.12 2.23
N LYS A 398 -60.24 83.38 2.95
CA LYS A 398 -60.02 84.63 3.69
C LYS A 398 -59.90 85.83 2.74
N GLU A 399 -59.13 85.69 1.65
CA GLU A 399 -59.03 86.71 0.60
C GLU A 399 -60.39 87.03 -0.04
N ASN A 400 -61.26 86.03 -0.22
CA ASN A 400 -62.60 86.25 -0.75
C ASN A 400 -63.54 86.89 0.29
N GLN A 401 -63.44 86.55 1.57
CA GLN A 401 -64.19 87.20 2.64
C GLN A 401 -63.81 88.67 2.78
N ASP A 402 -62.52 89.00 2.74
CA ASP A 402 -62.02 90.38 2.81
C ASP A 402 -62.50 91.22 1.62
N LYS A 403 -62.64 90.63 0.42
CA LYS A 403 -63.20 91.32 -0.76
C LYS A 403 -64.71 91.59 -0.65
N VAL A 404 -65.45 90.76 0.08
CA VAL A 404 -66.90 90.90 0.25
C VAL A 404 -67.23 91.93 1.33
N SER A 405 -66.40 92.07 2.38
CA SER A 405 -66.58 93.06 3.45
C SER A 405 -66.16 94.50 3.06
N LEU A 406 -65.52 94.68 1.91
CA LEU A 406 -65.13 95.98 1.33
C LEU A 406 -66.15 96.54 0.31
N LYS A 407 -67.27 95.85 0.08
CA LYS A 407 -68.42 96.32 -0.69
C LYS A 407 -69.61 96.55 0.24
#